data_AF-M5C6U1-F1
#
_entry.id   AF-M5C6U1-F1
#
_cell.length_a   1.000
_cell.length_b   1.000
_cell.length_c   1.000
_cell.angle_alpha   90.00
_cell.angle_beta   90.00
_cell.angle_gamma   90.00
#
_symmetry.space_group_name_H-M   'P 1'
#
loop_
_entity.id
_entity.type
_entity.pdbx_description
1 polymer ?
#
loop_
_entity_poly.entity_id
_entity_poly.type
_entity_poly.pdbx_seq_one_letter_code
_entity_poly.pdbx_strand_id
1 'polypeptide(L)'
;MLGTPWLILANPDINWRTLEVLLCPPVEASASEIAPPITSIPEEFKAFQKVFSDNFFTTLPAHCSYDGEIPLEDGKDMPYGPIYPMTPSETAPLKEHIDSELAAGKICPITSPAGVPMMFVKRADGRLCLVVDYCHLNAITIKDCYTLPRQDELIEKLCHAKIFTKLDLHNGYNNICIMEGNK
;
A
#
# COMPACT_ATOMS: atom_id res chain seq x y z
N MET A 1 -12.00 7.23 -11.92
CA MET A 1 -13.03 6.45 -12.64
C MET A 1 -12.52 6.17 -14.04
N LEU A 2 -12.18 4.93 -14.38
CA LEU A 2 -11.90 4.50 -15.76
C LEU A 2 -12.07 2.97 -15.79
N GLY A 3 -12.95 2.47 -16.64
CA GLY A 3 -13.25 1.04 -16.75
C GLY A 3 -14.65 0.82 -17.30
N THR A 4 -15.65 0.79 -16.42
CA THR A 4 -17.03 0.44 -16.80
C THR A 4 -17.74 1.47 -17.71
N PRO A 5 -17.67 2.80 -17.45
CA PRO A 5 -18.37 3.77 -18.30
C PRO A 5 -17.87 3.78 -19.75
N TRP A 6 -16.55 3.66 -19.94
CA TRP A 6 -15.95 3.57 -21.27
C TRP A 6 -16.26 2.23 -21.96
N LEU A 7 -16.23 1.11 -21.23
CA LEU A 7 -16.57 -0.20 -21.79
C LEU A 7 -18.03 -0.25 -22.28
N ILE A 8 -18.96 0.35 -21.54
CA ILE A 8 -20.37 0.46 -21.95
C ILE A 8 -20.50 1.33 -23.22
N LEU A 9 -19.76 2.44 -23.29
CA LEU A 9 -19.80 3.36 -24.42
C LEU A 9 -19.13 2.78 -25.69
N ALA A 10 -17.95 2.18 -25.53
CA ALA A 10 -17.19 1.56 -26.62
C ALA A 10 -17.83 0.25 -27.10
N ASN A 11 -18.60 -0.41 -26.24
CA ASN A 11 -19.30 -1.68 -26.47
C ASN A 11 -18.49 -2.66 -27.36
N PRO A 12 -17.26 -3.00 -26.95
CA PRO A 12 -16.39 -3.83 -27.78
C PRO A 12 -16.96 -5.23 -27.94
N ASP A 13 -16.89 -5.78 -29.15
CA ASP A 13 -17.16 -7.20 -29.36
C ASP A 13 -15.92 -7.99 -28.94
N ILE A 14 -16.08 -8.83 -27.91
CA ILE A 14 -14.99 -9.63 -27.34
C ILE A 14 -15.25 -11.10 -27.67
N ASN A 15 -14.43 -11.66 -28.55
CA ASN A 15 -14.43 -13.09 -28.80
C ASN A 15 -13.63 -13.79 -27.70
N TRP A 16 -14.33 -14.32 -26.69
CA TRP A 16 -13.71 -15.00 -25.55
C TRP A 16 -12.96 -16.30 -25.91
N ARG A 17 -13.15 -16.87 -27.10
CA ARG A 17 -12.40 -18.06 -27.56
C ARG A 17 -11.07 -17.71 -28.22
N THR A 18 -11.00 -16.59 -28.95
CA THR A 18 -9.79 -16.14 -29.64
C THR A 18 -9.07 -15.01 -28.91
N LEU A 19 -9.70 -14.45 -27.88
CA LEU A 19 -9.29 -13.23 -27.15
C LEU A 19 -9.14 -12.01 -28.06
N GLU A 20 -9.83 -12.01 -29.20
CA GLU A 20 -9.88 -10.88 -30.11
C GLU A 20 -10.91 -9.86 -29.63
N VAL A 21 -10.47 -8.62 -29.50
CA VAL A 21 -11.33 -7.47 -29.19
C VAL A 21 -11.48 -6.65 -30.47
N LEU A 22 -12.72 -6.53 -30.94
CA LEU A 22 -13.13 -5.59 -31.97
C LEU A 22 -13.71 -4.35 -31.30
N LEU A 23 -12.93 -3.27 -31.34
CA LEU A 23 -13.42 -1.95 -30.96
C LEU A 23 -14.15 -1.39 -32.18
N CYS A 24 -15.47 -1.21 -32.08
CA CYS A 24 -16.17 -0.34 -33.02
C CYS A 24 -15.51 1.05 -32.93
N PRO A 25 -15.12 1.69 -34.05
CA PRO A 25 -14.39 2.95 -33.99
C PRO A 25 -15.26 3.99 -33.26
N PRO A 26 -14.79 4.56 -32.15
CA PRO A 26 -15.52 5.64 -31.52
C PRO A 26 -15.35 6.89 -32.37
N VAL A 27 -16.46 7.58 -32.64
CA VAL A 27 -16.45 9.00 -32.99
C VAL A 27 -15.53 9.70 -31.99
N GLU A 28 -14.55 10.46 -32.50
CA GLU A 28 -13.45 11.09 -31.76
C GLU A 28 -13.83 11.51 -30.33
N ALA A 29 -13.48 10.67 -29.35
CA ALA A 29 -13.68 10.99 -27.95
C ALA A 29 -12.44 11.74 -27.45
N SER A 30 -12.59 13.04 -27.27
CA SER A 30 -11.59 13.92 -26.67
C SER A 30 -11.25 13.46 -25.26
N ALA A 31 -9.95 13.31 -25.00
CA ALA A 31 -9.41 12.93 -23.70
C ALA A 31 -9.55 14.07 -22.68
N SER A 32 -10.74 14.26 -22.13
CA SER A 32 -10.92 15.03 -20.89
C SER A 32 -12.33 14.81 -20.32
N GLU A 33 -12.55 13.71 -19.62
CA GLU A 33 -13.63 13.65 -18.62
C GLU A 33 -13.13 12.97 -17.35
N ILE A 34 -12.95 13.79 -16.30
CA ILE A 34 -12.80 13.31 -14.93
C ILE A 34 -14.17 12.75 -14.53
N ALA A 35 -14.34 11.45 -14.73
CA ALA A 35 -15.57 10.78 -14.36
C ALA A 35 -15.81 10.88 -12.83
N PRO A 36 -17.09 10.98 -12.39
CA PRO A 36 -17.47 11.36 -11.02
C PRO A 36 -16.90 10.43 -9.92
N PRO A 37 -17.04 10.74 -8.63
CA PRO A 37 -16.68 9.80 -7.57
C PRO A 37 -17.56 8.53 -7.66
N ILE A 38 -16.95 7.34 -7.60
CA ILE A 38 -17.71 6.08 -7.59
C ILE A 38 -18.36 5.99 -6.20
N THR A 39 -19.69 6.10 -6.13
CA THR A 39 -20.43 6.09 -4.86
C THR A 39 -20.76 4.67 -4.36
N SER A 40 -20.66 3.66 -5.23
CA SER A 40 -20.94 2.26 -4.89
C SER A 40 -20.12 1.28 -5.72
N ILE A 41 -19.83 0.11 -5.15
CA ILE A 41 -19.08 -0.96 -5.81
C ILE A 41 -19.93 -1.51 -6.97
N PRO A 42 -19.39 -1.61 -8.20
CA PRO A 42 -20.11 -2.19 -9.34
C PRO A 42 -20.58 -3.63 -9.07
N GLU A 43 -21.65 -4.06 -9.74
CA GLU A 43 -22.28 -5.38 -9.54
C GLU A 43 -21.26 -6.52 -9.68
N GLU A 44 -20.39 -6.40 -10.68
CA GLU A 44 -19.36 -7.38 -11.03
C GLU A 44 -18.33 -7.58 -9.90
N PHE A 45 -18.16 -6.57 -9.05
CA PHE A 45 -17.21 -6.59 -7.93
C PHE A 45 -17.89 -6.80 -6.58
N LYS A 46 -19.22 -6.95 -6.53
CA LYS A 46 -19.94 -7.18 -5.26
C LYS A 46 -19.49 -8.45 -4.54
N ALA A 47 -19.12 -9.49 -5.27
CA ALA A 47 -18.54 -10.71 -4.68
C ALA A 47 -17.27 -10.43 -3.85
N PHE A 48 -16.55 -9.35 -4.18
CA PHE A 48 -15.35 -8.90 -3.49
C PHE A 48 -15.60 -7.70 -2.58
N GLN A 49 -16.84 -7.35 -2.26
CA GLN A 49 -17.19 -6.18 -1.43
C GLN A 49 -16.36 -6.06 -0.15
N LYS A 50 -15.98 -7.21 0.44
CA LYS A 50 -15.11 -7.27 1.61
C LYS A 50 -13.78 -6.53 1.42
N VAL A 51 -13.10 -6.68 0.27
CA VAL A 51 -11.79 -6.03 0.02
C VAL A 51 -11.89 -4.53 -0.27
N PHE A 52 -13.10 -4.02 -0.50
CA PHE A 52 -13.37 -2.59 -0.68
C PHE A 52 -13.87 -1.92 0.59
N SER A 53 -14.00 -2.65 1.70
CA SER A 53 -14.46 -2.11 2.98
C SER A 53 -13.31 -1.56 3.81
N ASP A 54 -13.49 -0.39 4.42
CA ASP A 54 -12.47 0.25 5.26
C ASP A 54 -12.04 -0.66 6.44
N ASN A 55 -12.98 -1.44 6.97
CA ASN A 55 -12.75 -2.36 8.10
C ASN A 55 -11.92 -3.60 7.72
N PHE A 56 -11.68 -3.88 6.44
CA PHE A 56 -10.87 -5.04 6.06
C PHE A 56 -9.38 -4.81 6.35
N PHE A 57 -8.93 -3.56 6.33
CA PHE A 57 -7.53 -3.16 6.50
C PHE A 57 -7.21 -2.67 7.91
N THR A 58 -8.16 -2.81 8.84
CA THR A 58 -7.96 -2.41 10.24
C THR A 58 -7.32 -3.51 11.09
N THR A 59 -7.34 -4.77 10.65
CA THR A 59 -6.75 -5.90 11.37
C THR A 59 -5.55 -6.47 10.61
N LEU A 60 -4.51 -6.88 11.34
CA LEU A 60 -3.42 -7.65 10.74
C LEU A 60 -3.93 -8.99 10.18
N PRO A 61 -3.41 -9.44 9.02
CA PRO A 61 -3.67 -10.79 8.56
C PRO A 61 -3.03 -11.84 9.48
N ALA A 62 -3.45 -13.10 9.33
CA ALA A 62 -2.81 -14.20 10.03
C ALA A 62 -1.37 -14.40 9.52
N HIS A 63 -0.47 -14.77 10.43
CA HIS A 63 0.91 -15.18 10.09
C HIS A 63 0.92 -16.26 9.01
N CYS A 64 1.83 -16.12 8.06
CA CYS A 64 1.95 -17.02 6.91
C CYS A 64 3.41 -17.18 6.45
N SER A 65 3.64 -17.97 5.40
CA SER A 65 4.97 -18.18 4.84
C SER A 65 5.58 -16.95 4.14
N TYR A 66 4.84 -15.86 4.02
CA TYR A 66 5.26 -14.60 3.40
C TYR A 66 5.45 -13.47 4.42
N ASP A 67 5.50 -13.81 5.71
CA ASP A 67 5.80 -12.83 6.75
C ASP A 67 7.19 -12.23 6.53
N GLY A 68 7.29 -10.92 6.72
CA GLY A 68 8.50 -10.16 6.49
C GLY A 68 9.56 -10.44 7.55
N GLU A 69 10.79 -10.69 7.11
CA GLU A 69 11.97 -10.71 7.98
C GLU A 69 12.65 -9.35 7.95
N ILE A 70 13.28 -8.98 9.08
CA ILE A 70 14.22 -7.86 9.13
C ILE A 70 15.58 -8.44 9.56
N PRO A 71 16.33 -9.07 8.63
CA PRO A 71 17.61 -9.67 8.95
C PRO A 71 18.62 -8.57 9.29
N LEU A 72 19.33 -8.72 10.40
CA LEU A 72 20.34 -7.76 10.87
C LEU A 72 21.74 -8.33 10.66
N GLU A 73 22.72 -7.46 10.40
CA GLU A 73 24.13 -7.86 10.32
C GLU A 73 24.63 -8.40 11.68
N ASP A 74 25.30 -9.54 11.66
CA ASP A 74 25.88 -10.15 12.86
C ASP A 74 26.93 -9.25 13.53
N GLY A 75 26.86 -9.15 14.85
CA GLY A 75 27.83 -8.41 15.66
C GLY A 75 27.71 -6.89 15.61
N LYS A 76 26.63 -6.35 15.03
CA LYS A 76 26.30 -4.92 15.13
C LYS A 76 25.49 -4.62 16.39
N ASP A 77 25.77 -3.46 16.99
CA ASP A 77 24.99 -2.96 18.12
C ASP A 77 23.58 -2.54 17.68
N MET A 78 22.60 -2.82 18.52
CA MET A 78 21.21 -2.41 18.28
C MET A 78 21.09 -0.88 18.38
N PRO A 79 20.41 -0.22 17.42
CA PRO A 79 20.32 1.22 17.41
C PRO A 79 19.41 1.70 18.54
N TYR A 80 19.90 2.66 19.31
CA TYR A 80 19.11 3.38 20.31
C TYR A 80 19.18 4.88 20.04
N GLY A 81 18.09 5.43 19.49
CA GLY A 81 17.91 6.83 19.19
C GLY A 81 17.19 7.59 20.31
N PRO A 82 17.49 8.88 20.50
CA PRO A 82 16.76 9.71 21.45
C PRO A 82 15.31 9.93 20.99
N ILE A 83 14.39 10.08 21.95
CA ILE A 83 13.04 10.55 21.66
C ILE A 83 13.13 12.03 21.29
N TYR A 84 12.67 12.39 20.09
CA TYR A 84 12.64 13.78 19.68
C TYR A 84 11.62 14.59 20.50
N PRO A 85 11.95 15.83 20.90
CA PRO A 85 10.99 16.70 21.58
C PRO A 85 9.78 16.96 20.69
N MET A 86 8.59 16.73 21.22
CA MET A 86 7.32 17.00 20.55
C MET A 86 6.58 18.14 21.22
N THR A 87 5.91 18.95 20.41
CA THR A 87 5.01 20.00 20.89
C THR A 87 3.72 19.40 21.45
N PRO A 88 2.98 20.11 22.33
CA PRO A 88 1.69 19.62 22.82
C PRO A 88 0.68 19.31 21.70
N SER A 89 0.76 20.04 20.58
CA SER A 89 -0.04 19.81 19.37
C SER A 89 0.30 18.53 18.62
N GLU A 90 1.47 17.94 18.87
CA GLU A 90 1.94 16.68 18.27
C GLU A 90 1.72 15.49 19.21
N THR A 91 1.90 15.69 20.51
CA THR A 91 1.77 14.62 21.51
C THR A 91 0.36 14.04 21.59
N ALA A 92 -0.69 14.87 21.47
CA ALA A 92 -2.07 14.39 21.52
C ALA A 92 -2.42 13.49 20.30
N PRO A 93 -2.18 13.93 19.04
CA PRO A 93 -2.33 13.07 17.87
C PRO A 93 -1.47 11.81 17.91
N LEU A 94 -0.24 11.88 18.43
CA LEU A 94 0.60 10.70 18.57
C LEU A 94 -0.04 9.65 19.48
N LYS A 95 -0.55 10.08 20.64
CA LYS A 95 -1.19 9.19 21.59
C LYS A 95 -2.42 8.53 20.99
N GLU A 96 -3.27 9.31 20.32
CA GLU A 96 -4.45 8.79 19.62
C GLU A 96 -4.06 7.76 18.54
N HIS A 97 -3.01 8.03 17.78
CA HIS A 97 -2.51 7.09 16.78
C HIS A 97 -2.01 5.78 17.41
N ILE A 98 -1.18 5.86 18.46
CA ILE A 98 -0.68 4.67 19.18
C ILE A 98 -1.85 3.85 19.76
N ASP A 99 -2.81 4.50 20.42
CA ASP A 99 -3.96 3.83 21.02
C ASP A 99 -4.83 3.14 19.94
N SER A 100 -4.99 3.77 18.78
CA SER A 100 -5.72 3.19 17.65
C SER A 100 -5.00 1.99 17.02
N GLU A 101 -3.68 2.07 16.83
CA GLU A 101 -2.87 0.97 16.27
C GLU A 101 -2.77 -0.22 17.26
N LEU A 102 -2.72 0.05 18.57
CA LEU A 102 -2.81 -0.98 19.63
C LEU A 102 -4.18 -1.66 19.62
N ALA A 103 -5.28 -0.89 19.53
CA ALA A 103 -6.63 -1.45 19.47
C ALA A 103 -6.86 -2.28 18.20
N ALA A 104 -6.21 -1.90 17.10
CA ALA A 104 -6.17 -2.65 15.84
C ALA A 104 -5.30 -3.92 15.90
N GLY A 105 -4.47 -4.06 16.94
CA GLY A 105 -3.50 -5.15 17.09
C GLY A 105 -2.32 -5.07 16.12
N LYS A 106 -2.07 -3.90 15.51
CA LYS A 106 -0.99 -3.69 14.52
C LYS A 106 0.37 -3.47 15.17
N ILE A 107 0.38 -2.94 16.38
CA ILE A 107 1.56 -2.79 17.22
C ILE A 107 1.31 -3.42 18.58
N CYS A 108 2.37 -3.74 19.31
CA CYS A 108 2.28 -4.23 20.68
C CYS A 108 3.41 -3.64 21.54
N PRO A 109 3.23 -3.54 22.87
CA PRO A 109 4.30 -3.15 23.77
C PRO A 109 5.37 -4.24 23.80
N ILE A 110 6.63 -3.87 23.57
CA ILE A 110 7.78 -4.77 23.64
C ILE A 110 8.90 -4.15 24.49
N THR A 111 9.72 -5.00 25.10
CA THR A 111 10.99 -4.57 25.68
C THR A 111 12.08 -4.90 24.67
N SER A 112 12.70 -3.89 24.07
CA SER A 112 13.69 -4.05 23.02
C SER A 112 15.00 -3.36 23.39
N PRO A 113 16.17 -3.95 23.06
CA PRO A 113 17.45 -3.26 23.13
C PRO A 113 17.56 -2.13 22.09
N ALA A 114 16.72 -2.15 21.05
CA ALA A 114 16.62 -1.08 20.06
C ALA A 114 15.50 -0.09 20.39
N GLY A 115 15.76 1.18 20.09
CA GLY A 115 14.77 2.26 20.12
C GLY A 115 14.99 3.18 18.95
N VAL A 116 13.94 3.47 18.19
CA VAL A 116 14.00 4.40 17.04
C VAL A 116 13.19 5.66 17.34
N PRO A 117 13.66 6.86 16.96
CA PRO A 117 12.90 8.09 17.13
C PRO A 117 11.65 8.10 16.27
N MET A 118 10.67 8.92 16.66
CA MET A 118 9.51 9.27 15.84
C MET A 118 9.38 10.79 15.75
N MET A 119 8.85 11.28 14.64
CA MET A 119 8.60 12.70 14.41
C MET A 119 7.36 12.91 13.55
N PHE A 120 6.82 14.13 13.57
CA PHE A 120 5.78 14.53 12.61
C PHE A 120 6.35 15.34 11.46
N VAL A 121 5.89 15.03 10.25
CA VAL A 121 6.14 15.81 9.05
C VAL A 121 4.83 16.42 8.57
N LYS A 122 4.83 17.71 8.28
CA LYS A 122 3.66 18.39 7.70
C LYS A 122 3.55 18.05 6.22
N ARG A 123 2.42 17.50 5.83
CA ARG A 123 2.05 17.30 4.42
C ARG A 123 1.63 18.63 3.79
N ALA A 124 1.60 18.66 2.46
CA ALA A 124 1.20 19.85 1.69
C ALA A 124 -0.25 20.31 1.98
N ASP A 125 -1.11 19.39 2.39
CA ASP A 125 -2.50 19.65 2.80
C ASP A 125 -2.63 20.15 4.26
N GLY A 126 -1.50 20.36 4.95
CA GLY A 126 -1.45 20.80 6.34
C GLY A 126 -1.63 19.69 7.37
N ARG A 127 -1.88 18.44 6.96
CA ARG A 127 -2.01 17.31 7.89
C ARG A 127 -0.64 16.88 8.43
N LEU A 128 -0.63 16.37 9.66
CA LEU A 128 0.56 15.77 10.26
C LEU A 128 0.67 14.30 9.83
N CYS A 129 1.85 13.90 9.38
CA CYS A 129 2.19 12.51 9.11
C CYS A 129 3.20 12.04 10.15
N LEU A 130 2.85 11.00 10.91
CA LEU A 130 3.82 10.34 11.78
C LEU A 130 4.87 9.64 10.91
N VAL A 131 6.15 9.83 11.26
CA VAL A 131 7.29 9.22 10.59
C VAL A 131 8.18 8.60 11.66
N VAL A 132 8.52 7.34 11.46
CA VAL A 132 9.50 6.62 12.29
C VAL A 132 10.85 6.69 11.60
N ASP A 133 11.88 7.10 12.34
CA ASP A 133 13.24 7.27 11.82
C ASP A 133 14.00 5.93 11.89
N TYR A 134 13.87 5.14 10.82
CA TYR A 134 14.56 3.87 10.68
C TYR A 134 15.98 3.99 10.10
N CYS A 135 16.56 5.20 9.96
CA CYS A 135 17.85 5.35 9.27
C CYS A 135 18.97 4.50 9.87
N HIS A 136 19.11 4.47 11.20
CA HIS A 136 20.12 3.64 11.86
C HIS A 136 19.81 2.14 11.80
N LEU A 137 18.53 1.77 11.87
CA LEU A 137 18.11 0.36 11.74
C LEU A 137 18.39 -0.15 10.32
N ASN A 138 17.98 0.61 9.31
CA ASN A 138 18.20 0.30 7.89
C ASN A 138 19.69 0.21 7.52
N ALA A 139 20.58 0.86 8.28
CA ALA A 139 22.02 0.80 8.07
C ALA A 139 22.64 -0.53 8.51
N ILE A 140 22.01 -1.24 9.46
CA ILE A 140 22.44 -2.55 9.94
C ILE A 140 21.55 -3.70 9.42
N THR A 141 20.44 -3.40 8.75
CA THR A 141 19.61 -4.41 8.07
C THR A 141 20.32 -4.94 6.83
N ILE A 142 20.37 -6.27 6.68
CA ILE A 142 20.87 -6.92 5.48
C ILE A 142 19.93 -6.58 4.32
N LYS A 143 20.49 -5.97 3.27
CA LYS A 143 19.72 -5.52 2.12
C LYS A 143 19.29 -6.71 1.26
N ASP A 144 17.99 -6.90 1.12
CA ASP A 144 17.45 -7.75 0.07
C ASP A 144 17.60 -7.04 -1.29
N CYS A 145 18.62 -7.42 -2.05
CA CYS A 145 18.93 -6.87 -3.36
C CYS A 145 18.05 -7.48 -4.46
N TYR A 146 16.75 -7.60 -4.22
CA TYR A 146 15.81 -8.03 -5.24
C TYR A 146 15.74 -7.00 -6.37
N THR A 147 16.08 -7.42 -7.58
CA THR A 147 16.07 -6.53 -8.75
C THR A 147 14.65 -6.29 -9.20
N LEU A 148 14.15 -5.07 -8.99
CA LEU A 148 12.90 -4.65 -9.61
C LEU A 148 13.08 -4.60 -11.14
N PRO A 149 12.10 -5.13 -11.92
CA PRO A 149 12.16 -5.09 -13.36
C PRO A 149 12.16 -3.64 -13.86
N ARG A 150 12.87 -3.38 -14.96
CA ARG A 150 12.88 -2.05 -15.56
C ARG A 150 11.51 -1.70 -16.11
N GLN A 151 11.10 -0.43 -15.98
CA GLN A 151 9.80 0.03 -16.47
C GLN A 151 9.58 -0.29 -17.96
N ASP A 152 10.60 -0.11 -18.80
CA ASP A 152 10.49 -0.38 -20.25
C ASP A 152 10.23 -1.87 -20.53
N GLU A 153 10.87 -2.78 -19.79
CA GLU A 153 10.64 -4.23 -19.91
C GLU A 153 9.20 -4.61 -19.51
N LEU A 154 8.65 -3.96 -18.49
CA LEU A 154 7.26 -4.16 -18.09
C LEU A 154 6.29 -3.68 -19.16
N ILE A 155 6.57 -2.55 -19.81
CA ILE A 155 5.72 -1.98 -20.87
C ILE A 155 5.80 -2.84 -22.15
N GLU A 156 6.99 -3.32 -22.52
CA GLU A 156 7.15 -4.21 -23.67
C GLU A 156 6.34 -5.50 -23.52
N LYS A 157 6.32 -6.10 -22.32
CA LYS A 157 5.47 -7.28 -22.05
C LYS A 157 3.98 -7.02 -22.22
N LEU A 158 3.57 -5.76 -22.11
CA LEU A 158 2.20 -5.30 -22.21
C LEU A 158 1.83 -4.82 -23.62
N CYS A 159 2.79 -4.68 -24.55
CA CYS A 159 2.59 -4.00 -25.84
C CYS A 159 1.57 -4.66 -26.78
N HIS A 160 1.29 -5.95 -26.60
CA HIS A 160 0.29 -6.69 -27.38
C HIS A 160 -1.09 -6.77 -26.71
N ALA A 161 -1.22 -6.30 -25.47
CA ALA A 161 -2.49 -6.26 -24.76
C ALA A 161 -3.34 -5.06 -25.21
N LYS A 162 -4.65 -5.28 -25.36
CA LYS A 162 -5.60 -4.24 -25.78
C LYS A 162 -6.40 -3.65 -24.61
N ILE A 163 -6.49 -4.37 -23.50
CA ILE A 163 -7.26 -3.99 -22.31
C ILE A 163 -6.32 -4.11 -21.11
N PHE A 164 -6.32 -3.08 -20.27
CA PHE A 164 -5.50 -3.01 -19.07
C PHE A 164 -6.37 -2.82 -17.84
N THR A 165 -6.04 -3.54 -16.77
CA THR A 165 -6.65 -3.37 -15.45
C THR A 165 -5.56 -3.02 -14.46
N LYS A 166 -5.73 -1.93 -13.71
CA LYS A 166 -4.83 -1.55 -12.62
C LYS A 166 -5.51 -1.87 -11.29
N LEU A 167 -4.81 -2.61 -10.44
CA LEU A 167 -5.20 -2.86 -9.05
C LEU A 167 -4.22 -2.12 -8.14
N ASP A 168 -4.75 -1.44 -7.13
CA ASP A 168 -3.96 -0.73 -6.13
C ASP A 168 -4.33 -1.25 -4.74
N LEU A 169 -3.33 -1.58 -3.93
CA LEU A 169 -3.55 -2.15 -2.60
C LEU A 169 -3.64 -1.03 -1.56
N HIS A 170 -4.78 -0.96 -0.87
CA HIS A 170 -4.93 -0.05 0.26
C HIS A 170 -4.01 -0.46 1.42
N ASN A 171 -3.20 0.47 1.92
CA ASN A 171 -2.24 0.26 3.00
C ASN A 171 -1.32 -0.96 2.80
N GLY A 172 -0.83 -1.20 1.57
CA GLY A 172 -0.11 -2.42 1.20
C GLY A 172 0.97 -2.90 2.17
N TYR A 173 1.78 -1.99 2.72
CA TYR A 173 2.82 -2.35 3.71
C TYR A 173 2.26 -2.88 5.03
N ASN A 174 1.15 -2.32 5.51
CA ASN A 174 0.54 -2.70 6.79
C ASN A 174 -0.25 -4.02 6.69
N ASN A 175 -0.34 -4.59 5.49
CA ASN A 175 -0.95 -5.89 5.25
C ASN A 175 0.09 -7.03 5.28
N ILE A 176 1.36 -6.74 5.60
CA ILE A 176 2.42 -7.73 5.74
C ILE A 176 2.74 -7.89 7.22
N CYS A 177 2.60 -9.10 7.75
CA CYS A 177 3.02 -9.41 9.11
C CYS A 177 4.54 -9.51 9.19
N ILE A 178 5.12 -8.99 10.26
CA ILE A 178 6.54 -9.19 10.55
C ILE A 178 6.68 -10.51 11.32
N MET A 179 7.69 -11.31 10.97
CA MET A 179 7.99 -12.55 11.69
C MET A 179 8.29 -12.26 13.16
N GLU A 180 7.90 -13.19 14.05
CA GLU A 180 8.23 -13.08 15.47
C GLU A 180 9.77 -13.11 15.62
N GLY A 181 10.33 -12.03 16.17
CA GLY A 181 11.76 -11.94 16.41
C GLY A 181 12.21 -12.91 17.52
N ASN A 182 13.52 -13.15 17.59
CA ASN A 182 14.10 -13.86 18.74
C ASN A 182 13.88 -13.03 20.02
N LYS A 183 13.27 -13.66 21.03
CA LYS A 183 13.06 -13.08 22.37
C LYS A 183 14.36 -12.86 23.13
#